data_AF-A0A8T0DLF5-F1
#
_entry.id   AF-A0A8T0DLF5-F1
#
_cell.length_a   1.000
_cell.length_b   1.000
_cell.length_c   1.000
_cell.angle_alpha   90.00
_cell.angle_beta   90.00
_cell.angle_gamma   90.00
#
_symmetry.space_group_name_H-M   'P 1'
#
loop_
_entity.id
_entity.type
_entity.pdbx_description
1 polymer ?
#
loop_
_entity_poly.entity_id
_entity_poly.type
_entity_poly.pdbx_seq_one_letter_code
_entity_poly.pdbx_strand_id
1 'polypeptide(L)'
;MTFDTNETQKTCSYLLATVPFRYVFQLFHTILRTQQVWDNELADKAQRWSNQCIAGHDSKYDRNTTRWSWVGQNFAGIKSVELGFTRWFEEYKSYNIYLPNCTSVCGHYTQVSTFIFLSSGNL
;
A
#
# COMPACT_ATOMS: atom_id res chain seq x y z
N MET A 1 2.36 -1.62 -3.39
CA MET A 1 3.14 -1.38 -2.17
C MET A 1 4.52 -2.01 -2.39
N THR A 2 5.62 -1.24 -2.30
CA THR A 2 6.98 -1.56 -2.82
C THR A 2 8.10 -0.90 -1.97
N PHE A 3 9.24 -1.57 -1.69
CA PHE A 3 10.40 -1.10 -0.85
C PHE A 3 11.76 -1.82 -1.23
N ASP A 4 13.01 -1.41 -0.87
CA ASP A 4 14.27 -2.26 -0.99
C ASP A 4 15.63 -1.81 -0.32
N THR A 5 16.40 -2.72 0.34
CA THR A 5 17.76 -2.53 0.91
C THR A 5 18.99 -3.05 0.06
N ASN A 6 19.68 -2.12 -0.63
CA ASN A 6 21.11 -2.03 -1.07
C ASN A 6 21.64 -2.80 -2.33
N GLU A 7 22.37 -2.23 -3.33
CA GLU A 7 23.03 -0.91 -3.44
C GLU A 7 22.97 -0.21 -4.83
N THR A 8 22.73 -0.86 -5.98
CA THR A 8 22.61 -0.10 -7.27
C THR A 8 21.63 -0.63 -8.32
N GLN A 9 21.18 -1.89 -8.24
CA GLN A 9 20.18 -2.47 -9.16
C GLN A 9 18.96 -3.07 -8.44
N LYS A 10 19.02 -3.15 -7.11
CA LYS A 10 17.97 -3.66 -6.21
C LYS A 10 16.94 -2.59 -5.80
N THR A 11 17.28 -1.31 -5.96
CA THR A 11 16.57 -0.12 -5.43
C THR A 11 15.13 0.08 -5.88
N CYS A 12 14.66 -0.73 -6.81
CA CYS A 12 13.40 -0.52 -7.48
C CYS A 12 12.43 -1.67 -7.31
N SER A 13 12.90 -2.86 -6.94
CA SER A 13 12.09 -4.07 -6.86
C SER A 13 12.42 -4.86 -5.61
N TYR A 14 11.62 -4.69 -4.55
CA TYR A 14 11.47 -5.78 -3.58
C TYR A 14 10.82 -6.94 -4.28
N LEU A 15 11.25 -8.17 -4.02
CA LEU A 15 10.35 -9.32 -4.16
C LEU A 15 9.22 -9.14 -3.14
N LEU A 16 8.07 -8.59 -3.56
CA LEU A 16 6.83 -8.60 -2.77
C LEU A 16 6.40 -10.02 -2.43
N ALA A 17 6.85 -11.00 -3.22
CA ALA A 17 6.70 -12.42 -2.93
C ALA A 17 7.69 -12.97 -1.86
N THR A 18 8.62 -12.17 -1.33
CA THR A 18 9.45 -12.63 -0.22
C THR A 18 8.64 -12.66 1.08
N VAL A 19 8.85 -13.72 1.86
CA VAL A 19 8.24 -13.96 3.18
C VAL A 19 8.20 -12.71 4.09
N PRO A 20 9.23 -11.84 4.15
CA PRO A 20 9.23 -10.67 5.03
C PRO A 20 8.12 -9.66 4.72
N PHE A 21 7.83 -9.39 3.43
CA PHE A 21 6.85 -8.38 3.08
C PHE A 21 5.42 -8.85 3.37
N ARG A 22 5.09 -10.08 2.98
CA ARG A 22 3.80 -10.71 3.31
C ARG A 22 3.59 -10.78 4.83
N TYR A 23 4.64 -11.09 5.58
CA TYR A 23 4.58 -11.15 7.05
C TYR A 23 4.33 -9.77 7.67
N VAL A 24 5.07 -8.74 7.28
CA VAL A 24 4.85 -7.36 7.77
C VAL A 24 3.45 -6.88 7.38
N PHE A 25 3.01 -7.12 6.14
CA PHE A 25 1.64 -6.80 5.71
C PHE A 25 0.61 -7.47 6.62
N GLN A 26 0.73 -8.78 6.85
CA GLN A 26 -0.24 -9.52 7.67
C GLN A 26 -0.23 -9.03 9.12
N LEU A 27 0.94 -8.85 9.73
CA LEU A 27 1.06 -8.32 11.09
C LEU A 27 0.47 -6.92 11.20
N PHE A 28 0.80 -6.04 10.27
CA PHE A 28 0.35 -4.66 10.30
C PHE A 28 -1.18 -4.56 10.23
N HIS A 29 -1.80 -5.27 9.29
CA HIS A 29 -3.27 -5.29 9.16
C HIS A 29 -3.97 -6.05 10.30
N THR A 30 -3.27 -7.01 10.93
CA THR A 30 -3.75 -7.66 12.17
C THR A 30 -3.75 -6.68 13.34
N ILE A 31 -2.66 -5.93 13.54
CA ILE A 31 -2.51 -4.94 14.61
C ILE A 31 -3.53 -3.81 14.44
N LEU A 32 -3.71 -3.33 13.20
CA LEU A 32 -4.69 -2.29 12.89
C LEU A 32 -6.14 -2.79 12.78
N ARG A 33 -6.38 -4.11 12.90
CA ARG A 33 -7.70 -4.75 12.76
C ARG A 33 -8.44 -4.40 11.47
N THR A 34 -7.72 -4.21 10.39
CA THR A 34 -8.28 -3.96 9.05
C THR A 34 -8.58 -5.28 8.33
N GLN A 35 -9.59 -5.33 7.46
CA GLN A 35 -9.99 -6.56 6.75
C GLN A 35 -9.17 -6.83 5.46
N GLN A 36 -7.95 -6.31 5.35
CA GLN A 36 -7.11 -6.55 4.17
C GLN A 36 -6.41 -7.91 4.27
N VAL A 37 -6.50 -8.70 3.20
CA VAL A 37 -5.87 -10.01 3.09
C VAL A 37 -4.86 -10.02 1.95
N TRP A 38 -3.85 -10.87 2.08
CA TRP A 38 -2.84 -11.04 1.04
C TRP A 38 -3.44 -11.64 -0.22
N ASP A 39 -3.05 -11.10 -1.38
CA ASP A 39 -3.45 -11.60 -2.68
C ASP A 39 -2.25 -11.74 -3.62
N ASN A 40 -2.05 -12.93 -4.20
CA ASN A 40 -0.89 -13.23 -5.04
C ASN A 40 -0.91 -12.48 -6.39
N GLU A 41 -2.07 -12.31 -7.02
CA GLU A 41 -2.18 -11.61 -8.31
C GLU A 41 -1.83 -10.13 -8.14
N LEU A 42 -2.30 -9.50 -7.06
CA LEU A 42 -1.98 -8.12 -6.72
C LEU A 42 -0.50 -7.96 -6.35
N ALA A 43 0.08 -8.93 -5.63
CA ALA A 43 1.50 -8.94 -5.31
C ALA A 43 2.38 -9.05 -6.57
N ASP A 44 2.07 -9.97 -7.47
CA ASP A 44 2.79 -10.14 -8.75
C ASP A 44 2.68 -8.89 -9.63
N LYS A 45 1.54 -8.21 -9.57
CA LYS A 45 1.32 -6.97 -10.30
C LYS A 45 2.15 -5.83 -9.73
N ALA A 46 2.11 -5.64 -8.43
CA ALA A 46 2.93 -4.64 -7.75
C ALA A 46 4.43 -4.94 -7.94
N GLN A 47 4.84 -6.22 -8.02
CA GLN A 47 6.20 -6.63 -8.35
C GLN A 47 6.61 -6.14 -9.73
N ARG A 48 5.78 -6.41 -10.74
CA ARG A 48 6.05 -5.99 -12.13
C ARG A 48 6.17 -4.48 -12.26
N TRP A 49 5.34 -3.72 -11.55
CA TRP A 49 5.47 -2.25 -11.51
C TRP A 49 6.79 -1.82 -10.86
N SER A 50 7.12 -2.39 -9.69
CA SER A 50 8.36 -2.13 -8.96
C SER A 50 9.59 -2.35 -9.87
N ASN A 51 9.62 -3.48 -10.59
CA ASN A 51 10.73 -3.84 -11.49
C ASN A 51 11.05 -2.79 -12.56
N GLN A 52 10.11 -1.90 -12.90
CA GLN A 52 10.35 -0.84 -13.88
C GLN A 52 11.25 0.28 -13.37
N CYS A 53 11.42 0.39 -12.05
CA CYS A 53 12.33 1.37 -11.45
C CYS A 53 11.97 2.83 -11.73
N ILE A 54 10.67 3.12 -11.83
CA ILE A 54 10.14 4.46 -12.07
C ILE A 54 9.42 4.92 -10.82
N ALA A 55 9.75 6.12 -10.35
CA ALA A 55 9.07 6.73 -9.22
C ALA A 55 7.64 7.13 -9.61
N GLY A 56 6.67 6.74 -8.77
CA GLY A 56 5.27 7.12 -8.93
C GLY A 56 4.35 5.92 -9.14
N HIS A 57 3.19 6.22 -9.73
CA HIS A 57 2.11 5.27 -9.89
C HIS A 57 1.99 4.77 -11.33
N ASP A 58 1.58 3.51 -11.48
CA ASP A 58 1.11 3.05 -12.79
C ASP A 58 -0.23 3.71 -13.14
N SER A 59 -0.61 3.58 -14.41
CA SER A 59 -1.93 4.04 -14.82
C SER A 59 -3.01 3.18 -14.16
N LYS A 60 -4.18 3.78 -13.94
CA LYS A 60 -5.32 3.05 -13.40
C LYS A 60 -5.70 1.82 -14.25
N TYR A 61 -5.61 1.94 -15.58
CA TYR A 61 -5.89 0.83 -16.49
C TYR A 61 -4.86 -0.28 -16.36
N ASP A 62 -3.58 0.10 -16.21
CA ASP A 62 -2.51 -0.86 -16.01
C ASP A 62 -2.64 -1.62 -14.71
N ARG A 63 -3.35 -1.11 -13.69
CA ARG A 63 -3.63 -1.81 -12.42
C ARG A 63 -4.66 -2.92 -12.50
N ASN A 64 -5.54 -2.90 -13.49
CA ASN A 64 -6.68 -3.82 -13.56
C ASN A 64 -6.27 -5.27 -13.59
N THR A 65 -6.88 -6.11 -12.77
CA THR A 65 -6.64 -7.55 -12.80
C THR A 65 -7.81 -8.28 -13.44
N THR A 66 -7.70 -9.60 -13.56
CA THR A 66 -8.83 -10.42 -14.01
C THR A 66 -10.02 -10.34 -13.05
N ARG A 67 -9.76 -10.09 -11.75
CA ARG A 67 -10.77 -10.04 -10.69
C ARG A 67 -11.25 -8.62 -10.35
N TRP A 68 -10.43 -7.60 -10.56
CA TRP A 68 -10.76 -6.23 -10.18
C TRP A 68 -10.44 -5.22 -11.27
N SER A 69 -11.46 -4.49 -11.71
CA SER A 69 -11.36 -3.37 -12.65
C SER A 69 -10.90 -2.06 -12.02
N TRP A 70 -10.70 -2.06 -10.69
CA TRP A 70 -10.20 -0.93 -9.91
C TRP A 70 -9.34 -1.46 -8.77
N VAL A 71 -8.07 -1.10 -8.80
CA VAL A 71 -7.08 -1.51 -7.79
C VAL A 71 -6.34 -0.25 -7.34
N GLY A 72 -6.25 -0.06 -6.02
CA GLY A 72 -5.48 1.01 -5.40
C GLY A 72 -3.98 0.72 -5.41
N GLN A 73 -3.16 1.74 -5.13
CA GLN A 73 -1.72 1.57 -5.07
C GLN A 73 -1.07 2.58 -4.13
N ASN A 74 -0.35 2.06 -3.13
CA ASN A 74 0.60 2.83 -2.36
C ASN A 74 2.02 2.65 -2.91
N PHE A 75 2.75 3.76 -3.04
CA PHE A 75 4.14 3.83 -3.49
C PHE A 75 5.03 4.43 -2.40
N ALA A 76 6.27 3.97 -2.32
CA ALA A 76 7.29 4.58 -1.47
C ALA A 76 8.67 4.36 -2.08
N GLY A 77 9.42 5.45 -2.24
CA GLY A 77 10.82 5.42 -2.65
C GLY A 77 11.76 5.13 -1.48
N ILE A 78 11.46 4.13 -0.65
CA ILE A 78 12.17 3.85 0.60
C ILE A 78 12.69 2.41 0.61
N LYS A 79 13.87 2.23 1.20
CA LYS A 79 14.55 0.95 1.23
C LYS A 79 13.93 -0.09 2.19
N SER A 80 13.35 0.36 3.30
CA SER A 80 12.79 -0.53 4.33
C SER A 80 11.28 -0.67 4.18
N VAL A 81 10.79 -1.92 4.17
CA VAL A 81 9.36 -2.25 4.22
C VAL A 81 8.70 -1.64 5.44
N GLU A 82 9.30 -1.84 6.61
CA GLU A 82 8.78 -1.35 7.89
C GLU A 82 8.69 0.18 7.92
N LEU A 83 9.77 0.86 7.53
CA LEU A 83 9.78 2.33 7.47
C LEU A 83 8.75 2.83 6.47
N GLY A 84 8.61 2.12 5.38
CA GLY A 84 7.60 2.33 4.37
C GLY A 84 6.16 2.34 4.85
N PHE A 85 5.75 1.23 5.46
CA PHE A 85 4.44 1.12 6.13
C PHE A 85 4.26 2.19 7.20
N THR A 86 5.30 2.46 7.98
CA THR A 86 5.28 3.50 9.00
C THR A 86 4.99 4.86 8.38
N ARG A 87 5.68 5.24 7.31
CA ARG A 87 5.48 6.53 6.62
C ARG A 87 4.08 6.68 6.06
N TRP A 88 3.53 5.62 5.46
CA TRP A 88 2.15 5.63 5.00
C TRP A 88 1.17 5.80 6.14
N PHE A 89 1.37 5.09 7.25
CA PHE A 89 0.50 5.20 8.40
C PHE A 89 0.59 6.59 9.05
N GLU A 90 1.78 7.13 9.24
CA GLU A 90 2.04 8.42 9.89
C GLU A 90 1.37 9.62 9.22
N GLU A 91 0.88 9.48 7.99
CA GLU A 91 0.01 10.49 7.38
C GLU A 91 -1.28 10.73 8.18
N TYR A 92 -1.67 9.84 9.11
CA TYR A 92 -2.72 10.11 10.10
C TYR A 92 -2.49 11.42 10.85
N LYS A 93 -1.23 11.84 11.05
CA LYS A 93 -0.89 13.11 11.72
C LYS A 93 -1.39 14.33 10.95
N SER A 94 -1.62 14.18 9.65
CA SER A 94 -2.16 15.22 8.75
C SER A 94 -3.63 14.99 8.37
N TYR A 95 -4.25 13.91 8.88
CA TYR A 95 -5.62 13.53 8.58
C TYR A 95 -6.53 13.73 9.80
N ASN A 96 -7.56 14.56 9.65
CA ASN A 96 -8.55 14.72 10.70
C ASN A 96 -9.67 13.68 10.52
N ILE A 97 -9.76 12.72 11.44
CA ILE A 97 -10.77 11.66 11.38
C ILE A 97 -12.20 12.14 11.69
N TYR A 98 -12.35 13.24 12.45
CA TYR A 98 -13.65 13.75 12.87
C TYR A 98 -14.26 14.68 11.82
N LEU A 99 -13.41 15.38 11.08
CA LEU A 99 -13.77 16.18 9.91
C LEU A 99 -12.86 15.70 8.77
N PRO A 100 -13.29 14.74 7.93
CA PRO A 100 -12.45 13.98 7.00
C PRO A 100 -11.78 14.89 5.97
N ASN A 101 -10.70 15.53 6.42
CA ASN A 101 -9.91 16.50 5.71
C ASN A 101 -8.43 16.14 5.90
N CYS A 102 -7.65 16.50 4.90
CA CYS A 102 -6.23 16.27 4.86
C CYS A 102 -5.53 17.60 4.66
N THR A 103 -4.57 17.91 5.52
CA THR A 103 -3.80 19.16 5.44
C THR A 103 -2.52 19.02 4.60
N SER A 104 -2.20 17.80 4.15
CA SER A 104 -1.00 17.46 3.37
C SER A 104 -1.27 16.22 2.49
N VAL A 105 -0.45 15.18 2.57
CA VAL A 105 -0.67 13.87 1.93
C VAL A 105 -1.28 12.91 2.97
N CYS A 106 -2.42 12.29 2.62
CA CYS A 106 -3.12 11.31 3.47
C CYS A 106 -3.62 10.08 2.69
N GLY A 107 -3.31 10.00 1.40
CA GLY A 107 -3.81 8.94 0.51
C GLY A 107 -3.29 7.56 0.92
N HIS A 108 -2.05 7.48 1.40
CA HIS A 108 -1.49 6.20 1.81
C HIS A 108 -2.11 5.72 3.12
N TYR A 109 -2.28 6.62 4.10
CA TYR A 109 -2.94 6.29 5.37
C TYR A 109 -4.39 5.85 5.15
N THR A 110 -5.17 6.62 4.39
CA THR A 110 -6.59 6.29 4.14
C THR A 110 -6.75 4.95 3.40
N GLN A 111 -5.82 4.59 2.50
CA GLN A 111 -5.81 3.28 1.84
C GLN A 111 -5.42 2.14 2.78
N VAL A 112 -4.46 2.36 3.67
CA VAL A 112 -3.98 1.36 4.65
C VAL A 112 -5.00 1.13 5.77
N SER A 113 -5.62 2.20 6.24
CA SER A 113 -6.63 2.21 7.29
C SER A 113 -8.05 2.22 6.75
N THR A 114 -8.26 1.69 5.53
CA THR A 114 -9.61 1.49 4.99
C THR A 114 -10.33 0.49 5.89
N PHE A 115 -11.09 1.00 6.86
CA PHE A 115 -12.13 0.24 7.50
C PHE A 115 -13.16 -0.09 6.44
N ILE A 116 -13.58 -1.35 6.36
CA ILE A 116 -14.84 -1.65 5.70
C ILE A 116 -15.89 -0.90 6.53
N PHE A 117 -16.35 0.25 6.03
CA PHE A 117 -17.68 0.73 6.36
C PHE A 117 -18.65 -0.33 5.83
N LEU A 118 -18.78 -1.42 6.58
CA LEU A 118 -19.96 -2.26 6.48
C LEU A 118 -21.10 -1.35 6.88
N SER A 119 -21.88 -0.92 5.88
CA SER A 119 -23.32 -0.74 6.00
C SER A 119 -23.81 -0.29 7.38
N SER A 120 -23.64 0.98 7.70
CA SER A 120 -24.67 1.75 8.40
C SER A 120 -24.97 2.87 7.43
N GLY A 121 -25.88 2.64 6.49
CA GLY A 121 -27.30 2.77 6.75
C GLY A 121 -27.69 4.16 6.25
N ASN A 122 -28.73 4.22 5.42
CA ASN A 122 -29.32 5.46 4.95
C ASN A 122 -29.41 6.51 6.09
N LEU A 123 -28.95 7.72 5.80
CA LEU A 123 -29.56 8.96 6.25
C LEU A 123 -29.68 9.89 5.04
#